data_AF-A0A6C2UKB7-F1
#
_entry.id   AF-A0A6C2UKB7-F1
#
_cell.length_a   1.000
_cell.length_b   1.000
_cell.length_c   1.000
_cell.angle_alpha   90.00
_cell.angle_beta   90.00
_cell.angle_gamma   90.00
#
_symmetry.space_group_name_H-M   'P 1'
#
loop_
_entity.id
_entity.type
_entity.pdbx_description
1 polymer ?
#
loop_
_entity_poly.entity_id
_entity_poly.type
_entity_poly.pdbx_seq_one_letter_code
_entity_poly.pdbx_strand_id
1 'polypeptide(L)'
;MPLFLLFFALVPVLLAIAQDVPTQSTLQLTVALASVGTFGLMLGLFWLSRLMPDNTVKMKYSSSMRWHKYIGYVAGLFFLVHPFLMIVRRFWVQESLPMDNLVLMVKSPLMLTGIMAWFLMIVLVVLAFFRKKFPAKVFRYVHGALSISFVGFATLHVLKVGRHSNQAMSAFWIALAGVAVVSLLVSYIKPLLKRNEEAVQ
;
A
#
# COMPACT_ATOMS: atom_id res chain seq x y z
N MET A 1 4.83 8.33 17.96
CA MET A 1 5.22 8.39 16.54
C MET A 1 5.59 7.02 15.97
N PRO A 2 6.57 6.26 16.51
CA PRO A 2 6.73 4.85 16.12
C PRO A 2 5.47 4.04 16.44
N LEU A 3 4.82 4.29 17.59
CA LEU A 3 3.59 3.56 17.99
C LEU A 3 2.46 3.57 16.94
N PHE A 4 2.26 4.71 16.26
CA PHE A 4 1.22 4.83 15.23
C PHE A 4 1.57 3.97 14.01
N LEU A 5 2.83 3.98 13.56
CA LEU A 5 3.28 3.17 12.43
C LEU A 5 3.34 1.68 12.78
N LEU A 6 3.66 1.38 14.04
CA LEU A 6 3.61 0.01 14.57
C LEU A 6 2.20 -0.56 14.50
N PHE A 7 1.15 0.24 14.70
CA PHE A 7 -0.23 -0.24 14.51
C PHE A 7 -0.45 -0.76 13.09
N PHE A 8 -0.04 -0.01 12.06
CA PHE A 8 -0.21 -0.40 10.66
C PHE A 8 0.60 -1.64 10.28
N ALA A 9 1.75 -1.87 10.90
CA ALA A 9 2.56 -3.06 10.64
C ALA A 9 2.08 -4.28 11.45
N LEU A 10 1.85 -4.10 12.74
CA LEU A 10 1.68 -5.20 13.70
C LEU A 10 0.26 -5.75 13.70
N VAL A 11 -0.77 -4.91 13.63
CA VAL A 11 -2.17 -5.40 13.66
C VAL A 11 -2.44 -6.41 12.53
N PRO A 12 -2.14 -6.13 11.26
CA PRO A 12 -2.38 -7.12 10.22
C PRO A 12 -1.44 -8.33 10.35
N VAL A 13 -0.24 -8.19 10.90
CA VAL A 13 0.63 -9.35 11.18
C VAL A 13 0.02 -10.26 12.26
N LEU A 14 -0.49 -9.69 13.35
CA LEU A 14 -1.15 -10.44 14.42
C LEU A 14 -2.42 -11.12 13.91
N LEU A 15 -3.23 -10.42 13.10
CA LEU A 15 -4.40 -10.99 12.45
C LEU A 15 -4.03 -12.12 11.47
N ALA A 16 -2.87 -12.06 10.82
CA ALA A 16 -2.40 -13.13 9.94
C ALA A 16 -1.93 -14.35 10.75
N ILE A 17 -1.20 -14.14 11.84
CA ILE A 17 -0.77 -15.22 12.75
C ILE A 17 -1.98 -15.93 13.36
N ALA A 18 -3.00 -15.18 13.78
CA ALA A 18 -4.22 -15.73 14.37
C ALA A 18 -5.06 -16.61 13.42
N GLN A 19 -4.81 -16.56 12.11
CA GLN A 19 -5.51 -17.40 11.12
C GLN A 19 -4.94 -18.81 11.01
N ASP A 20 -3.78 -19.08 11.61
CA ASP A 20 -3.12 -20.39 11.60
C ASP A 20 -3.05 -21.04 10.20
N VAL A 21 -2.77 -20.23 9.18
CA VAL A 21 -2.72 -20.70 7.79
C VAL A 21 -1.50 -21.59 7.62
N PRO A 22 -1.66 -22.86 7.18
CA PRO A 22 -0.54 -23.76 7.02
C PRO A 22 0.51 -23.21 6.04
N THR A 23 1.76 -23.18 6.51
CA THR A 23 2.95 -22.85 5.71
C THR A 23 3.90 -24.02 5.68
N GLN A 24 4.45 -24.34 4.50
CA GLN A 24 5.34 -25.48 4.31
C GLN A 24 6.81 -25.15 4.56
N SER A 25 7.16 -23.87 4.79
CA SER A 25 8.52 -23.43 5.10
C SER A 25 8.55 -22.10 5.86
N THR A 26 9.64 -21.86 6.60
CA THR A 26 9.89 -20.58 7.28
C THR A 26 9.99 -19.42 6.30
N LEU A 27 10.55 -19.64 5.10
CA LEU A 27 10.59 -18.63 4.04
C LEU A 27 9.16 -18.21 3.63
N GLN A 28 8.25 -19.17 3.48
CA GLN A 28 6.86 -18.89 3.14
C GLN A 28 6.15 -18.06 4.20
N LEU A 29 6.35 -18.40 5.48
CA LEU A 29 5.81 -17.63 6.60
C LEU A 29 6.38 -16.21 6.63
N THR A 30 7.70 -16.06 6.56
CA THR A 30 8.38 -14.76 6.60
C THR A 30 7.92 -13.85 5.46
N VAL A 31 7.87 -14.35 4.22
CA VAL A 31 7.42 -13.56 3.06
C VAL A 31 5.94 -13.18 3.21
N ALA A 32 5.10 -14.07 3.73
CA ALA A 32 3.69 -13.78 3.96
C ALA A 32 3.49 -12.66 5.00
N LEU A 33 4.11 -12.79 6.17
CA LEU A 33 4.01 -11.80 7.25
C LEU A 33 4.63 -10.46 6.85
N ALA A 34 5.79 -10.48 6.17
CA ALA A 34 6.42 -9.28 5.65
C ALA A 34 5.53 -8.57 4.63
N SER A 35 4.86 -9.32 3.74
CA SER A 35 3.96 -8.74 2.74
C SER A 35 2.74 -8.08 3.39
N VAL A 36 2.14 -8.74 4.37
CA VAL A 36 0.99 -8.24 5.13
C VAL A 36 1.35 -6.98 5.93
N GLY A 37 2.45 -7.01 6.69
CA GLY A 37 2.91 -5.85 7.46
C GLY A 37 3.32 -4.68 6.57
N THR A 38 4.00 -4.95 5.45
CA THR A 38 4.42 -3.90 4.50
C THR A 38 3.21 -3.28 3.79
N PHE A 39 2.19 -4.07 3.45
CA PHE A 39 0.96 -3.53 2.88
C PHE A 39 0.23 -2.61 3.87
N GLY A 40 0.16 -3.01 5.14
CA GLY A 40 -0.37 -2.16 6.20
C GLY A 40 0.40 -0.85 6.33
N LEU A 41 1.74 -0.89 6.34
CA LEU A 41 2.58 0.31 6.34
C LEU A 41 2.35 1.21 5.11
N MET A 42 2.14 0.64 3.91
CA MET A 42 1.79 1.42 2.73
C MET A 42 0.46 2.15 2.88
N LEU A 43 -0.56 1.51 3.44
CA LEU A 43 -1.83 2.19 3.75
C LEU A 43 -1.63 3.30 4.79
N GLY A 44 -0.75 3.07 5.78
CA GLY A 44 -0.36 4.07 6.78
C GLY A 44 0.29 5.34 6.20
N LEU A 45 0.86 5.29 5.00
CA LEU A 45 1.45 6.46 4.33
C LEU A 45 0.45 7.60 4.11
N PHE A 46 -0.84 7.28 3.95
CA PHE A 46 -1.90 8.28 3.75
C PHE A 46 -2.01 9.19 4.98
N TRP A 47 -1.91 8.64 6.18
CA TRP A 47 -1.96 9.42 7.43
C TRP A 47 -0.68 10.20 7.72
N LEU A 48 0.46 9.80 7.13
CA LEU A 48 1.68 10.60 7.16
C LEU A 48 1.65 11.76 6.15
N SER A 49 0.73 11.72 5.19
CA SER A 49 0.46 12.85 4.31
C SER A 49 -0.48 13.84 5.01
N ARG A 50 -0.54 15.09 4.53
CA ARG A 50 -1.18 16.23 5.22
C ARG A 50 -2.73 16.19 5.19
N LEU A 51 -3.33 15.02 5.40
CA LEU A 51 -4.78 14.76 5.29
C LEU A 51 -5.52 15.08 6.58
N MET A 52 -4.82 14.98 7.71
CA MET A 52 -5.37 15.26 9.03
C MET A 52 -5.17 16.74 9.40
N PRO A 53 -6.14 17.40 10.05
CA PRO A 53 -5.97 18.72 10.65
C PRO A 53 -4.81 18.71 11.67
N ASP A 54 -4.12 19.86 11.83
CA ASP A 54 -2.91 20.03 12.66
C ASP A 54 -3.00 19.52 14.12
N ASN A 55 -4.22 19.22 14.60
CA ASN A 55 -4.49 18.88 15.99
C ASN A 55 -4.52 17.37 16.30
N THR A 56 -4.53 16.47 15.32
CA THR A 56 -4.69 15.02 15.58
C THR A 56 -3.37 14.26 15.74
N VAL A 57 -2.28 14.74 15.15
CA VAL A 57 -0.94 14.15 15.29
C VAL A 57 0.03 15.25 15.69
N LYS A 58 0.58 15.17 16.91
CA LYS A 58 1.61 16.08 17.44
C LYS A 58 2.97 15.84 16.74
N MET A 59 3.03 15.96 15.42
CA MET A 59 4.26 15.79 14.64
C MET A 59 4.49 16.99 13.74
N LYS A 60 5.73 17.49 13.75
CA LYS A 60 6.17 18.50 12.77
C LYS A 60 6.03 17.91 11.37
N TYR A 61 5.48 18.70 10.44
CA TYR A 61 5.30 18.32 9.05
C TYR A 61 6.58 17.78 8.39
N SER A 62 7.73 18.38 8.69
CA SER A 62 9.04 17.93 8.18
C SER A 62 9.39 16.50 8.61
N SER A 63 9.01 16.11 9.83
CA SER A 63 9.20 14.75 10.34
C SER A 63 8.25 13.77 9.64
N SER A 64 6.95 14.09 9.57
CA SER A 64 5.96 13.24 8.88
C SER A 64 6.37 12.95 7.44
N MET A 65 6.77 13.98 6.70
CA MET A 65 7.21 13.87 5.31
C MET A 65 8.53 13.09 5.15
N ARG A 66 9.41 13.10 6.16
CA ARG A 66 10.63 12.27 6.17
C ARG A 66 10.26 10.79 6.24
N TRP A 67 9.36 10.43 7.16
CA TRP A 67 8.90 9.04 7.32
C TRP A 67 8.07 8.55 6.15
N HIS A 68 7.21 9.41 5.58
CA HIS A 68 6.45 9.07 4.39
C HIS A 68 7.37 8.64 3.24
N LYS A 69 8.47 9.37 2.99
CA LYS A 69 9.44 8.97 1.96
C LYS A 69 10.20 7.71 2.32
N TYR A 70 10.69 7.60 3.56
CA TYR A 70 11.47 6.45 3.98
C TYR A 70 10.66 5.15 3.84
N ILE A 71 9.46 5.14 4.42
CA ILE A 71 8.54 3.99 4.32
C ILE A 71 8.11 3.78 2.87
N GLY A 72 7.80 4.84 2.12
CA GLY A 72 7.42 4.74 0.71
C GLY A 72 8.49 4.07 -0.15
N TYR A 73 9.77 4.42 0.04
CA TYR A 73 10.87 3.78 -0.71
C TYR A 73 11.14 2.35 -0.24
N VAL A 74 11.15 2.09 1.07
CA VAL A 74 11.39 0.74 1.60
C VAL A 74 10.26 -0.21 1.20
N ALA A 75 9.00 0.18 1.39
CA ALA A 75 7.84 -0.61 1.02
C ALA A 75 7.71 -0.76 -0.50
N GLY A 76 7.97 0.31 -1.26
CA GLY A 76 7.99 0.26 -2.72
C GLY A 76 9.05 -0.70 -3.25
N LEU A 77 10.26 -0.70 -2.68
CA LEU A 77 11.30 -1.66 -3.04
C LEU A 77 10.90 -3.10 -2.69
N PHE A 78 10.35 -3.32 -1.50
CA PHE A 78 9.88 -4.64 -1.09
C PHE A 78 8.83 -5.18 -2.08
N PHE A 79 7.82 -4.39 -2.43
CA PHE A 79 6.77 -4.82 -3.37
C PHE A 79 7.24 -4.89 -4.82
N LEU A 80 8.32 -4.18 -5.19
CA LEU A 80 8.97 -4.38 -6.48
C LEU A 80 9.55 -5.80 -6.57
N VAL A 81 10.18 -6.26 -5.49
CA VAL A 81 10.82 -7.59 -5.40
C VAL A 81 9.81 -8.69 -5.06
N HIS A 82 8.66 -8.36 -4.48
CA HIS A 82 7.66 -9.31 -3.98
C HIS A 82 7.24 -10.41 -4.98
N PRO A 83 6.91 -10.15 -6.26
CA PRO A 83 6.53 -11.21 -7.20
C PRO A 83 7.63 -12.27 -7.36
N PHE A 84 8.89 -11.86 -7.33
CA PHE A 84 10.04 -12.76 -7.40
C PHE A 84 10.16 -13.59 -6.12
N LEU A 85 9.93 -12.99 -4.94
CA LEU A 85 9.87 -13.74 -3.68
C LEU A 85 8.77 -14.81 -3.71
N MET A 86 7.64 -14.52 -4.37
CA MET A 86 6.54 -15.47 -4.51
C MET A 86 6.88 -16.63 -5.45
N ILE A 87 7.63 -16.37 -6.53
CA ILE A 87 8.14 -17.41 -7.44
C ILE A 87 9.18 -18.28 -6.73
N VAL A 88 10.17 -17.66 -6.06
CA VAL A 88 11.22 -18.37 -5.30
C VAL A 88 10.60 -19.28 -4.23
N ARG A 89 9.62 -18.76 -3.48
CA ARG A 89 8.87 -19.55 -2.50
C ARG A 89 8.22 -20.77 -3.12
N ARG A 90 7.62 -20.62 -4.30
CA ARG A 90 6.93 -21.73 -4.98
C ARG A 90 7.93 -22.76 -5.52
N PHE A 91 9.04 -22.31 -6.09
CA PHE A 91 10.15 -23.18 -6.52
C PHE A 91 10.68 -24.01 -5.34
N TRP A 92 10.94 -23.38 -4.18
CA TRP A 92 11.50 -24.07 -3.01
C TRP A 92 10.57 -25.13 -2.41
N VAL A 93 9.26 -24.91 -2.51
CA VAL A 93 8.26 -25.77 -1.84
C VAL A 93 7.71 -26.85 -2.77
N GLN A 94 7.55 -26.55 -4.06
CA GLN A 94 6.91 -27.45 -5.04
C GLN A 94 7.90 -27.99 -6.07
N GLU A 95 9.19 -27.65 -6.00
CA GLU A 95 10.25 -28.00 -6.96
C GLU A 95 9.90 -27.70 -8.44
N SER A 96 8.91 -26.83 -8.64
CA SER A 96 8.37 -26.45 -9.95
C SER A 96 9.30 -25.47 -10.66
N LEU A 97 9.53 -25.65 -11.97
CA LEU A 97 10.38 -24.77 -12.77
C LEU A 97 9.96 -23.29 -12.62
N PRO A 98 10.88 -22.35 -12.29
CA PRO A 98 10.55 -20.95 -12.07
C PRO A 98 9.88 -20.27 -13.27
N MET A 99 10.21 -20.69 -14.48
CA MET A 99 9.69 -20.07 -15.69
C MET A 99 8.22 -20.40 -15.93
N ASP A 100 7.81 -21.64 -15.65
CA ASP A 100 6.40 -22.05 -15.73
C ASP A 100 5.54 -21.28 -14.71
N ASN A 101 6.09 -21.06 -13.52
CA ASN A 101 5.43 -20.25 -12.49
C ASN A 101 5.24 -18.80 -12.91
N LEU A 102 6.21 -18.21 -13.61
CA LEU A 102 6.10 -16.85 -14.14
C LEU A 102 5.01 -16.76 -15.21
N VAL A 103 4.99 -17.72 -16.15
CA VAL A 103 3.97 -17.78 -17.22
C VAL A 103 2.57 -17.94 -16.63
N LEU A 104 2.40 -18.83 -15.64
CA LEU A 104 1.15 -19.01 -14.92
C LEU A 104 0.72 -17.73 -14.18
N MET A 105 1.66 -17.02 -13.55
CA MET A 105 1.38 -15.78 -12.86
C MET A 105 0.86 -14.71 -13.83
N VAL A 106 1.50 -14.53 -14.98
CA VAL A 106 1.12 -13.51 -15.97
C VAL A 106 -0.20 -13.85 -16.67
N LYS A 107 -0.46 -15.12 -16.97
CA LYS A 107 -1.69 -15.55 -17.66
C LYS A 107 -2.91 -15.65 -16.75
N SER A 108 -2.72 -15.69 -15.42
CA SER A 108 -3.82 -15.87 -14.48
C SER A 108 -4.68 -14.60 -14.34
N PRO A 109 -6.00 -14.66 -14.60
CA PRO A 109 -6.89 -13.53 -14.40
C PRO A 109 -6.91 -13.01 -12.95
N LEU A 110 -6.64 -13.90 -11.98
CA LEU A 110 -6.55 -13.54 -10.57
C LEU A 110 -5.39 -12.59 -10.29
N MET A 111 -4.30 -12.66 -11.07
CA MET A 111 -3.13 -11.82 -10.89
C MET A 111 -3.26 -10.44 -11.54
N LEU A 112 -4.25 -10.22 -12.41
CA LEU A 112 -4.39 -8.96 -13.16
C LEU A 112 -4.41 -7.73 -12.24
N THR A 113 -5.17 -7.79 -11.15
CA THR A 113 -5.23 -6.71 -10.15
C THR A 113 -3.86 -6.45 -9.49
N GLY A 114 -3.09 -7.50 -9.22
CA GLY A 114 -1.74 -7.39 -8.67
C GLY A 114 -0.76 -6.81 -9.68
N ILE A 115 -0.85 -7.20 -10.95
CA ILE A 115 -0.02 -6.67 -12.04
C ILE A 115 -0.30 -5.17 -12.22
N MET A 116 -1.58 -4.76 -12.26
CA MET A 116 -1.95 -3.35 -12.35
C MET A 116 -1.42 -2.55 -11.16
N ALA A 117 -1.58 -3.05 -9.93
CA ALA A 117 -1.04 -2.42 -8.73
C ALA A 117 0.49 -2.31 -8.80
N TRP A 118 1.19 -3.34 -9.27
CA TRP A 118 2.64 -3.38 -9.35
C TRP A 118 3.18 -2.32 -10.33
N PHE A 119 2.58 -2.19 -11.52
CA PHE A 119 2.95 -1.12 -12.46
C PHE A 119 2.64 0.27 -11.91
N LEU A 120 1.47 0.47 -11.28
CA LEU A 120 1.13 1.75 -10.65
C LEU A 120 2.11 2.13 -9.54
N MET A 121 2.56 1.16 -8.74
CA MET A 121 3.58 1.37 -7.72
C MET A 121 4.92 1.81 -8.33
N ILE A 122 5.36 1.18 -9.43
CA ILE A 122 6.58 1.60 -10.15
C ILE A 122 6.44 3.07 -10.57
N VAL A 123 5.32 3.43 -11.20
CA VAL A 123 5.05 4.80 -11.63
C VAL A 123 5.03 5.76 -10.42
N LEU A 124 4.42 5.37 -9.30
CA LEU A 124 4.38 6.17 -8.07
C LEU A 124 5.78 6.45 -7.52
N VAL A 125 6.63 5.42 -7.44
CA VAL A 125 7.99 5.55 -6.91
C VAL A 125 8.86 6.41 -7.83
N VAL A 126 8.77 6.20 -9.15
CA VAL A 126 9.49 7.00 -10.16
C VAL A 126 9.03 8.46 -10.12
N LEU A 127 7.71 8.70 -10.08
CA LEU A 127 7.15 10.05 -9.97
C LEU A 127 7.60 10.74 -8.67
N ALA A 128 7.60 10.02 -7.55
CA ALA A 128 8.06 10.53 -6.26
C ALA A 128 9.56 10.87 -6.27
N PHE A 129 10.38 10.06 -6.93
CA PHE A 129 11.80 10.33 -7.11
C PHE A 129 12.04 11.63 -7.90
N PHE A 130 11.33 11.80 -9.02
CA PHE A 130 11.43 12.99 -9.88
C PHE A 130 10.54 14.17 -9.47
N ARG A 131 9.95 14.16 -8.27
CA ARG A 131 8.98 15.17 -7.81
C ARG A 131 9.42 16.63 -7.97
N LYS A 132 10.73 16.92 -7.89
CA LYS A 132 11.27 18.28 -8.02
C LYS A 132 11.19 18.83 -9.45
N LYS A 133 11.00 17.96 -10.45
CA LYS A 133 10.84 18.33 -11.86
C LYS A 133 9.43 18.81 -12.21
N PHE A 134 8.47 18.71 -11.28
CA PHE A 134 7.07 19.06 -11.50
C PHE A 134 6.62 20.20 -10.57
N PRO A 135 5.67 21.05 -11.01
CA PRO A 135 5.02 21.99 -10.11
C PRO A 135 4.38 21.26 -8.92
N ALA A 136 4.54 21.78 -7.70
CA ALA A 136 4.10 21.12 -6.48
C ALA A 136 2.61 20.76 -6.49
N LYS A 137 1.77 21.61 -7.10
CA LYS A 137 0.33 21.39 -7.28
C LYS A 137 0.06 20.18 -8.19
N VAL A 138 0.71 20.14 -9.35
CA VAL A 138 0.56 19.04 -10.33
C VAL A 138 1.02 17.72 -9.72
N PHE A 139 2.21 17.71 -9.11
CA PHE A 139 2.73 16.53 -8.42
C PHE A 139 1.73 16.02 -7.36
N ARG A 140 1.18 16.91 -6.53
CA ARG A 140 0.22 16.55 -5.49
C ARG A 140 -1.02 15.86 -6.05
N TYR A 141 -1.59 16.35 -7.16
CA TYR A 141 -2.78 15.73 -7.76
C TYR A 141 -2.47 14.42 -8.47
N VAL A 142 -1.42 14.39 -9.29
CA VAL A 142 -1.06 13.18 -10.06
C VAL A 142 -0.63 12.06 -9.11
N HIS A 143 0.23 12.34 -8.13
CA HIS A 143 0.68 11.34 -7.16
C HIS A 143 -0.49 10.82 -6.31
N GLY A 144 -1.40 11.70 -5.88
CA GLY A 144 -2.58 11.28 -5.13
C GLY A 144 -3.56 10.44 -5.93
N ALA A 145 -3.86 10.83 -7.17
CA ALA A 145 -4.72 10.05 -8.06
C ALA A 145 -4.15 8.65 -8.33
N LEU A 146 -2.85 8.57 -8.63
CA LEU A 146 -2.15 7.29 -8.77
C LEU A 146 -2.17 6.47 -7.47
N SER A 147 -2.08 7.11 -6.31
CA SER A 147 -2.12 6.44 -5.01
C SER A 147 -3.49 5.82 -4.73
N ILE A 148 -4.58 6.50 -5.09
CA ILE A 148 -5.95 5.98 -4.97
C ILE A 148 -6.10 4.74 -5.87
N SER A 149 -5.72 4.85 -7.14
CA SER A 149 -5.78 3.74 -8.08
C SER A 149 -4.94 2.55 -7.61
N PHE A 150 -3.71 2.80 -7.16
CA PHE A 150 -2.82 1.79 -6.61
C PHE A 150 -3.45 1.07 -5.41
N VAL A 151 -3.94 1.81 -4.41
CA VAL A 151 -4.55 1.22 -3.22
C VAL A 151 -5.80 0.42 -3.58
N GLY A 152 -6.61 0.89 -4.52
CA GLY A 152 -7.77 0.15 -5.02
C GLY A 152 -7.38 -1.21 -5.59
N PHE A 153 -6.45 -1.24 -6.56
CA PHE A 153 -6.00 -2.49 -7.17
C PHE A 153 -5.24 -3.40 -6.19
N ALA A 154 -4.38 -2.84 -5.34
CA ALA A 154 -3.63 -3.61 -4.35
C ALA A 154 -4.56 -4.25 -3.30
N THR A 155 -5.56 -3.51 -2.82
CA THR A 155 -6.57 -4.04 -1.89
C THR A 155 -7.36 -5.15 -2.55
N LEU A 156 -7.87 -4.94 -3.77
CA LEU A 156 -8.58 -5.98 -4.53
C LEU A 156 -7.72 -7.22 -4.77
N HIS A 157 -6.43 -7.05 -5.03
CA HIS A 157 -5.50 -8.17 -5.19
C HIS A 157 -5.37 -8.99 -3.90
N VAL A 158 -5.15 -8.34 -2.76
CA VAL A 158 -5.04 -9.01 -1.46
C VAL A 158 -6.35 -9.70 -1.06
N LEU A 159 -7.51 -9.11 -1.38
CA LEU A 159 -8.81 -9.73 -1.13
C LEU A 159 -9.05 -10.99 -1.99
N LYS A 160 -8.59 -11.00 -3.25
CA LYS A 160 -8.81 -12.12 -4.17
C LYS A 160 -7.78 -13.24 -4.05
N VAL A 161 -6.53 -12.90 -3.75
CA VAL A 161 -5.37 -13.80 -3.86
C VAL A 161 -4.71 -14.06 -2.50
N GLY A 162 -4.92 -13.16 -1.52
CA GLY A 162 -4.26 -13.23 -0.23
C GLY A 162 -4.67 -14.47 0.56
N ARG A 163 -3.67 -15.30 0.93
CA ARG A 163 -3.89 -16.49 1.77
C ARG A 163 -4.37 -16.17 3.18
N HIS A 164 -4.09 -14.97 3.68
CA HIS A 164 -4.42 -14.52 5.04
C HIS A 164 -5.58 -13.50 5.04
N SER A 165 -6.47 -13.55 4.05
CA SER A 165 -7.59 -12.61 3.88
C SER A 165 -8.92 -13.23 4.33
N ASN A 166 -8.97 -13.80 5.53
CA ASN A 166 -10.25 -14.20 6.14
C ASN A 166 -11.21 -12.99 6.28
N GLN A 167 -12.44 -13.22 6.74
CA GLN A 167 -13.45 -12.15 6.83
C GLN A 167 -12.97 -10.95 7.67
N ALA A 168 -12.32 -11.18 8.81
CA ALA A 168 -11.81 -10.13 9.69
C ALA A 168 -10.70 -9.31 9.02
N MET A 169 -9.73 -9.98 8.39
CA MET A 169 -8.65 -9.31 7.66
C MET A 169 -9.18 -8.54 6.45
N SER A 170 -10.11 -9.14 5.70
CA SER A 170 -10.75 -8.49 4.56
C SER A 170 -11.48 -7.22 4.97
N ALA A 171 -12.25 -7.27 6.06
CA ALA A 171 -12.90 -6.09 6.63
C ALA A 171 -11.87 -5.03 7.07
N PHE A 172 -10.77 -5.45 7.70
CA PHE A 172 -9.68 -4.57 8.09
C PHE A 172 -9.07 -3.84 6.88
N TRP A 173 -8.75 -4.56 5.80
CA TRP A 173 -8.20 -3.95 4.59
C TRP A 173 -9.17 -2.98 3.92
N ILE A 174 -10.44 -3.37 3.79
CA ILE A 174 -11.47 -2.52 3.18
C ILE A 174 -11.66 -1.24 3.99
N ALA A 175 -11.78 -1.36 5.32
CA ALA A 175 -11.94 -0.20 6.20
C ALA A 175 -10.73 0.74 6.10
N LEU A 176 -9.52 0.19 6.17
CA LEU A 176 -8.30 1.00 6.15
C LEU A 176 -8.08 1.69 4.79
N ALA A 177 -8.26 0.96 3.69
CA ALA A 177 -8.19 1.53 2.35
C ALA A 177 -9.29 2.57 2.11
N GLY A 178 -10.52 2.30 2.57
CA GLY A 178 -11.65 3.21 2.46
C GLY A 178 -11.40 4.53 3.19
N VAL A 179 -10.98 4.47 4.46
CA VAL A 179 -10.65 5.68 5.23
C VAL A 179 -9.47 6.44 4.61
N ALA A 180 -8.45 5.74 4.12
CA ALA A 180 -7.31 6.35 3.43
C ALA A 180 -7.75 7.15 2.19
N VAL A 181 -8.56 6.54 1.33
CA VAL A 181 -9.07 7.16 0.10
C VAL A 181 -9.99 8.34 0.43
N VAL A 182 -10.96 8.15 1.33
CA VAL A 182 -11.88 9.23 1.74
C VAL A 182 -11.12 10.41 2.33
N SER A 183 -10.15 10.16 3.21
CA SER A 183 -9.31 11.22 3.79
C SER A 183 -8.55 12.02 2.73
N LEU A 184 -8.03 11.33 1.70
CA LEU A 184 -7.34 11.98 0.59
C LEU A 184 -8.29 12.84 -0.25
N LEU A 185 -9.46 12.31 -0.61
CA LEU A 185 -10.48 13.03 -1.38
C LEU A 185 -10.97 14.28 -0.64
N VAL A 186 -11.27 14.16 0.66
CA VAL A 186 -11.69 15.30 1.50
C VAL A 186 -10.61 16.39 1.51
N SER A 187 -9.33 16.02 1.52
CA SER A 187 -8.22 16.99 1.49
C SER A 187 -8.12 17.79 0.18
N TYR A 188 -8.70 17.28 -0.91
CA TYR A 188 -8.78 17.97 -2.20
C TYR A 188 -10.04 18.80 -2.34
N ILE A 189 -11.16 18.34 -1.79
CA ILE A 189 -12.45 19.03 -1.91
C ILE A 189 -12.54 20.25 -0.99
N LYS A 190 -12.05 20.17 0.26
CA LYS A 190 -12.16 21.27 1.25
C LYS A 190 -11.63 22.62 0.74
N PRO A 191 -10.43 22.72 0.14
CA PRO A 191 -9.93 23.99 -0.40
C PRO A 191 -10.76 24.53 -1.57
N LEU A 192 -11.42 23.66 -2.33
CA LEU A 192 -12.27 24.07 -3.47
C LEU A 192 -13.57 24.69 -2.99
N LEU A 193 -14.20 24.10 -1.95
CA LEU A 193 -15.42 24.64 -1.35
C LEU A 193 -15.19 26.04 -0.74
N LYS A 194 -14.11 26.19 0.04
CA LYS A 194 -13.76 27.48 0.66
C LYS A 194 -13.56 28.60 -0.37
N ARG A 195 -12.89 28.29 -1.49
CA ARG A 195 -12.67 29.25 -2.57
C ARG A 195 -13.97 29.68 -3.25
N ASN A 196 -14.95 28.79 -3.36
CA ASN A 196 -16.25 29.13 -3.94
C ASN A 196 -17.07 30.02 -3.00
N GLU A 197 -17.01 29.77 -1.69
CA GLU A 197 -17.64 30.64 -0.68
C GLU A 197 -17.07 32.07 -0.71
N GLU A 198 -15.74 32.20 -0.80
CA GLU A 198 -15.05 33.50 -0.92
C GLU A 198 -15.32 34.23 -2.25
N ALA A 199 -15.78 33.53 -3.30
CA ALA A 199 -16.08 34.12 -4.61
C ALA A 199 -17.55 34.55 -4.79
N VAL A 200 -18.43 34.16 -3.86
CA VAL A 200 -19.87 34.50 -3.84
C VAL A 200 -20.15 35.65 -2.85
N GLN A 201 -19.19 35.99 -1.99
CA GLN A 201 -19.19 37.19 -1.12
C GLN A 201 -18.60 38.39 -1.84
#